data_AF-A0A259CBB8-F1
#
_entry.id   AF-A0A259CBB8-F1
#
_cell.length_a   1.000
_cell.length_b   1.000
_cell.length_c   1.000
_cell.angle_alpha   90.00
_cell.angle_beta   90.00
_cell.angle_gamma   90.00
#
_symmetry.space_group_name_H-M   'P 1'
#
loop_
_entity.id
_entity.type
_entity.pdbx_description
1 polymer ?
#
loop_
_entity_poly.entity_id
_entity_poly.type
_entity_poly.pdbx_seq_one_letter_code
_entity_poly.pdbx_strand_id
1 'polypeptide(L)'
;MTDDAIFDDAIPDFPPPVRRIARAAWKDGVASDGERAVPEETPVALTYNGTTQAVMMATPSDIAAFALGFSLTEGIISAPSDILSLEVIAVALKLGFDRLAAACGVVQR
;
A
#
# COMPACT_ATOMS: atom_id res chain seq x y z
N MET A 1 -8.08 24.11 8.76
CA MET A 1 -7.78 23.08 9.78
C MET A 1 -8.22 21.78 9.12
N THR A 2 -7.27 20.89 8.92
CA THR A 2 -7.06 20.04 7.72
C THR A 2 -8.27 19.23 7.27
N ASP A 3 -8.46 19.24 5.95
CA ASP A 3 -9.53 18.56 5.23
C ASP A 3 -9.22 17.06 5.19
N ASP A 4 -9.48 16.36 6.29
CA ASP A 4 -9.32 14.90 6.40
C ASP A 4 -10.35 14.14 5.52
N ALA A 5 -11.30 14.86 4.92
CA ALA A 5 -12.39 14.30 4.12
C ALA A 5 -11.98 13.85 2.70
N ILE A 6 -10.74 14.12 2.25
CA ILE A 6 -10.22 13.59 0.98
C ILE A 6 -9.83 12.10 1.11
N PHE A 7 -9.65 11.58 2.34
CA PHE A 7 -9.05 10.27 2.60
C PHE A 7 -10.03 9.16 3.00
N ASP A 8 -11.34 9.42 3.04
CA ASP A 8 -12.34 8.52 3.65
C ASP A 8 -13.32 7.84 2.64
N ASP A 9 -13.03 7.88 1.34
CA ASP A 9 -13.78 7.07 0.38
C ASP A 9 -13.32 5.60 0.50
N ALA A 10 -14.13 4.84 1.25
CA ALA A 10 -14.19 3.38 1.34
C ALA A 10 -12.99 2.66 0.71
N ILE A 11 -11.91 2.57 1.50
CA ILE A 11 -10.74 1.78 1.14
C ILE A 11 -11.21 0.37 0.78
N PRO A 12 -10.94 -0.11 -0.44
CA PRO A 12 -11.34 -1.46 -0.83
C PRO A 12 -10.69 -2.49 0.09
N ASP A 13 -11.35 -3.62 0.34
CA ASP A 13 -11.00 -4.61 1.38
C ASP A 13 -9.56 -5.13 1.24
N PHE A 14 -8.61 -4.39 1.79
CA PHE A 14 -7.20 -4.75 1.84
C PHE A 14 -6.97 -5.78 2.95
N PRO A 15 -6.03 -6.72 2.77
CA PRO A 15 -5.65 -7.59 3.85
C PRO A 15 -5.10 -6.76 5.03
N PRO A 16 -5.24 -7.25 6.28
CA PRO A 16 -4.71 -6.53 7.43
C PRO A 16 -3.19 -6.33 7.30
N PRO A 17 -2.65 -5.18 7.72
CA PRO A 17 -1.22 -4.84 7.55
C PRO A 17 -0.28 -5.73 8.36
N VAL A 18 -0.81 -6.48 9.33
CA VAL A 18 -0.08 -7.44 10.14
C VAL A 18 -0.88 -8.72 10.24
N ARG A 19 -0.23 -9.86 9.94
CA ARG A 19 -0.80 -11.19 10.14
C ARG A 19 -0.04 -11.92 11.24
N ARG A 20 -0.75 -12.59 12.15
CA ARG A 20 -0.14 -13.54 13.09
C ARG A 20 -0.08 -14.91 12.43
N ILE A 21 1.11 -15.49 12.40
CA ILE A 21 1.35 -16.82 11.83
C ILE A 21 1.99 -17.73 12.87
N ALA A 22 1.69 -19.02 12.78
CA ALA A 22 2.43 -20.04 13.52
C ALA A 22 3.91 -19.97 13.16
N ARG A 23 4.76 -20.11 14.16
CA ARG A 23 6.20 -19.96 14.04
C ARG A 23 6.90 -21.04 14.86
N ALA A 24 7.84 -21.75 14.23
CA ALA A 24 8.81 -22.58 14.92
C ALA A 24 10.08 -21.76 15.23
N ALA A 25 10.63 -21.96 16.42
CA ALA A 25 11.92 -21.44 16.87
C ALA A 25 12.95 -22.55 16.94
N TRP A 26 14.21 -22.21 16.72
CA TRP A 26 15.32 -23.01 17.23
C TRP A 26 16.22 -22.13 18.09
N LYS A 27 16.42 -22.51 19.35
CA LYS A 27 17.31 -21.80 20.27
C LYS A 27 17.98 -22.81 21.22
N ASP A 28 19.30 -22.71 21.36
CA ASP A 28 20.10 -23.53 22.30
C ASP A 28 19.87 -25.05 22.16
N GLY A 29 19.73 -25.53 20.92
CA GLY A 29 19.50 -26.96 20.64
C GLY A 29 18.06 -27.43 20.87
N VAL A 30 17.13 -26.51 21.17
CA VAL A 30 15.72 -26.80 21.46
C VAL A 30 14.83 -26.14 20.42
N ALA A 31 13.89 -26.91 19.87
CA ALA A 31 12.80 -26.39 19.06
C ALA A 31 11.64 -25.94 19.97
N SER A 32 11.01 -24.81 19.65
CA SER A 32 9.80 -24.38 20.34
C SER A 32 8.79 -23.76 19.37
N ASP A 33 7.52 -24.08 19.53
CA ASP A 33 6.44 -23.44 18.77
C ASP A 33 6.01 -22.11 19.41
N GLY A 34 5.31 -21.30 18.61
CA GLY A 34 4.70 -20.06 19.05
C GLY A 34 4.02 -19.33 17.89
N GLU A 35 3.68 -18.06 18.11
CA GLU A 35 3.16 -17.19 17.08
C GLU A 35 4.10 -16.02 16.82
N ARG A 36 4.09 -15.52 15.59
CA ARG A 36 4.81 -14.31 15.20
C ARG A 36 3.89 -13.38 14.42
N ALA A 37 3.89 -12.11 14.80
CA ALA A 37 3.35 -11.04 13.98
C ALA A 37 4.32 -10.79 12.80
N VAL A 38 3.78 -10.85 11.58
CA VAL A 38 4.52 -10.64 10.33
C VAL A 38 3.83 -9.51 9.57
N PRO A 39 4.59 -8.51 9.08
CA PRO A 39 4.02 -7.44 8.25
C PRO A 39 3.53 -8.03 6.93
N GLU A 40 2.37 -7.57 6.46
CA GLU A 40 1.90 -7.87 5.12
C GLU A 40 2.52 -6.87 4.14
N GLU A 41 2.97 -7.39 2.99
CA GLU A 41 3.47 -6.59 1.89
C GLU A 41 2.63 -6.88 0.64
N THR A 42 2.10 -5.81 0.06
CA THR A 42 1.20 -5.82 -1.08
C THR A 42 1.82 -4.98 -2.21
N PRO A 43 1.74 -5.44 -3.47
CA PRO A 43 2.14 -4.61 -4.61
C PRO A 43 1.20 -3.41 -4.77
N VAL A 44 1.77 -2.22 -4.87
CA VAL A 44 1.08 -0.94 -5.06
C VAL A 44 1.57 -0.31 -6.36
N ALA A 45 0.68 -0.22 -7.36
CA ALA A 45 0.93 0.49 -8.61
C ALA A 45 0.57 1.97 -8.46
N LEU A 46 1.52 2.86 -8.70
CA LEU A 46 1.30 4.30 -8.77
C LEU A 46 1.14 4.70 -10.23
N THR A 47 -0.04 5.19 -10.57
CA THR A 47 -0.40 5.60 -11.92
C THR A 47 -0.69 7.09 -11.96
N TYR A 48 -0.11 7.78 -12.94
CA TYR A 48 -0.26 9.22 -13.14
C TYR A 48 -0.77 9.45 -14.55
N ASN A 49 -1.87 10.19 -14.70
CA ASN A 49 -2.48 10.48 -16.00
C ASN A 49 -2.64 9.23 -16.91
N GLY A 50 -3.01 8.09 -16.32
CA GLY A 50 -3.22 6.83 -17.02
C GLY A 50 -1.97 6.00 -17.33
N THR A 51 -0.78 6.42 -16.91
CA THR A 51 0.48 5.67 -17.08
C THR A 51 1.03 5.20 -15.74
N THR A 52 1.46 3.93 -15.64
CA THR A 52 2.13 3.41 -14.44
C THR A 52 3.55 3.94 -14.35
N GLN A 53 3.84 4.71 -13.30
CA GLN A 53 5.17 5.23 -13.04
C GLN A 53 6.01 4.24 -12.24
N ALA A 54 5.41 3.56 -11.27
CA ALA A 54 6.10 2.61 -10.41
C ALA A 54 5.15 1.53 -9.87
N VAL A 55 5.74 0.39 -9.49
CA VAL A 55 5.10 -0.61 -8.63
C VAL A 55 6.04 -0.86 -7.46
N MET A 56 5.53 -0.75 -6.24
CA MET A 56 6.31 -0.96 -5.02
C MET A 56 5.63 -1.97 -4.11
N MET A 57 6.42 -2.72 -3.35
CA MET A 57 5.88 -3.48 -2.23
C MET A 57 5.69 -2.53 -1.05
N ALA A 58 4.47 -2.45 -0.52
CA ALA A 58 4.17 -1.61 0.63
C ALA A 58 3.23 -2.34 1.60
N THR A 59 3.21 -1.86 2.84
CA THR A 59 2.16 -2.25 3.79
C THR A 59 0.81 -1.81 3.24
N PRO A 60 -0.23 -2.66 3.26
CA PRO A 60 -1.56 -2.34 2.74
C PRO A 60 -2.34 -1.41 3.68
N SER A 61 -1.74 -0.29 4.06
CA SER A 61 -2.33 0.79 4.85
C SER A 61 -1.80 2.13 4.35
N ASP A 62 -2.56 3.20 4.59
CA ASP A 62 -2.11 4.58 4.32
C ASP A 62 -1.62 4.83 2.87
N ILE A 63 -2.19 4.12 1.89
CA ILE A 63 -1.73 4.12 0.50
C ILE A 63 -1.79 5.52 -0.14
N ALA A 64 -2.81 6.32 0.19
CA ALA A 64 -2.92 7.69 -0.28
C ALA A 64 -1.77 8.57 0.22
N ALA A 65 -1.41 8.45 1.51
CA ALA A 65 -0.28 9.16 2.10
C ALA A 65 1.06 8.68 1.50
N PHE A 66 1.19 7.38 1.24
CA PHE A 66 2.33 6.82 0.54
C PHE A 66 2.48 7.39 -0.88
N ALA A 67 1.40 7.45 -1.66
CA ALA A 67 1.40 8.00 -3.01
C ALA A 67 1.77 9.50 -3.02
N LEU A 68 1.25 10.27 -2.07
CA LEU A 68 1.63 11.69 -1.90
C LEU A 68 3.13 11.84 -1.57
N GLY A 69 3.63 11.07 -0.60
CA GLY A 69 5.03 11.10 -0.19
C GLY A 69 5.97 10.69 -1.32
N PHE A 70 5.61 9.64 -2.08
CA PHE A 70 6.34 9.22 -3.26
C PHE A 70 6.34 10.32 -4.33
N SER A 71 5.19 10.92 -4.62
CA SER A 71 5.06 11.99 -5.62
C SER A 71 5.97 13.17 -5.33
N LEU A 72 6.08 13.57 -4.05
CA LEU A 72 6.97 14.64 -3.62
C LEU A 72 8.45 14.23 -3.68
N THR A 73 8.78 13.03 -3.21
CA THR A 73 10.17 12.54 -3.12
C THR A 73 10.78 12.35 -4.50
N GLU A 74 10.01 11.84 -5.46
CA GLU A 74 10.45 11.63 -6.85
C GLU A 74 10.33 12.91 -7.71
N GLY A 75 9.85 14.02 -7.15
CA GLY A 75 9.69 15.29 -7.87
C GLY A 75 8.61 15.25 -8.95
N ILE A 76 7.64 14.35 -8.85
CA ILE A 76 6.48 14.28 -9.75
C ILE A 76 5.56 15.49 -9.51
N ILE A 77 5.43 15.90 -8.25
CA ILE A 77 4.76 17.15 -7.85
C ILE A 77 5.70 18.02 -7.02
N SER A 78 5.46 19.33 -7.03
CA SER A 78 6.19 20.29 -6.19
C SER A 78 5.43 20.61 -4.90
N ALA A 79 4.11 20.50 -4.90
CA ALA A 79 3.26 20.70 -3.74
C ALA A 79 2.04 19.77 -3.76
N PRO A 80 1.45 19.44 -2.60
CA PRO A 80 0.22 18.64 -2.55
C PRO A 80 -0.94 19.21 -3.39
N SER A 81 -1.00 20.53 -3.59
CA SER A 81 -2.00 21.22 -4.41
C SER A 81 -1.89 20.97 -5.93
N ASP A 82 -0.84 20.30 -6.36
CA ASP A 82 -0.64 19.89 -7.75
C ASP A 82 -1.45 18.63 -8.09
N ILE A 83 -1.90 17.89 -7.06
CA ILE A 83 -2.82 16.76 -7.20
C ILE A 83 -4.25 17.30 -7.29
N LEU A 84 -4.92 17.03 -8.41
CA LEU A 84 -6.33 17.35 -8.65
C LEU A 84 -7.26 16.29 -8.08
N SER A 85 -6.89 15.02 -8.19
CA SER A 85 -7.60 13.90 -7.58
C SER A 85 -6.66 12.74 -7.30
N LEU A 86 -6.97 11.99 -6.24
CA LEU A 86 -6.28 10.77 -5.87
C LEU A 86 -7.32 9.68 -5.59
N GLU A 87 -7.17 8.54 -6.23
CA GLU A 87 -8.06 7.39 -6.05
C GLU A 87 -7.25 6.15 -5.69
N VAL A 88 -7.66 5.41 -4.67
CA VAL A 88 -7.05 4.13 -4.29
C VAL A 88 -8.05 3.02 -4.58
N ILE A 89 -7.68 2.13 -5.50
CA ILE A 89 -8.48 0.95 -5.85
C ILE A 89 -7.72 -0.31 -5.51
N ALA A 90 -8.44 -1.35 -5.09
CA ALA A 90 -7.88 -2.67 -4.95
C ALA A 90 -8.12 -3.46 -6.23
N VAL A 91 -7.06 -4.11 -6.69
CA VAL A 91 -7.03 -4.85 -7.94
C VAL A 91 -6.69 -6.30 -7.62
N ALA A 92 -7.63 -7.19 -7.90
CA ALA A 92 -7.38 -8.62 -7.81
C ALA A 92 -6.53 -9.07 -9.00
N LEU A 93 -5.24 -9.34 -8.77
CA LEU A 93 -4.37 -9.90 -9.80
C LEU A 93 -4.54 -11.43 -9.83
N LYS A 94 -5.11 -11.97 -10.91
CA LYS A 94 -5.16 -13.43 -11.15
C LYS A 94 -3.81 -13.97 -11.62
N LEU A 95 -2.75 -13.79 -10.82
CA LEU A 95 -1.38 -14.23 -11.17
C LEU A 95 -0.89 -15.44 -10.36
N GLY A 96 -1.80 -16.25 -9.80
CA GLY A 96 -1.43 -17.43 -9.00
C GLY A 96 -0.92 -17.10 -7.60
N PHE A 97 -0.95 -15.82 -7.22
CA PHE A 97 -0.83 -15.34 -5.85
C PHE A 97 -2.21 -14.82 -5.45
N ASP A 98 -2.80 -15.34 -4.37
CA ASP A 98 -4.07 -14.85 -3.80
C ASP A 98 -3.88 -13.49 -3.11
N ARG A 99 -3.16 -12.56 -3.74
CA ARG A 99 -2.81 -11.26 -3.15
C ARG A 99 -3.37 -10.14 -3.98
N LEU A 100 -4.14 -9.31 -3.28
CA LEU A 100 -4.68 -8.06 -3.76
C LEU A 100 -3.53 -7.10 -4.04
N ALA A 101 -3.58 -6.37 -5.16
CA ALA A 101 -2.72 -5.23 -5.43
C ALA A 101 -3.49 -3.95 -5.15
N ALA A 102 -2.82 -2.86 -4.80
CA ALA A 102 -3.41 -1.53 -4.85
C ALA A 102 -3.02 -0.85 -6.16
N ALA A 103 -3.94 -0.13 -6.78
CA ALA A 103 -3.59 0.88 -7.78
C ALA A 103 -4.01 2.25 -7.25
N CYS A 104 -3.08 3.19 -7.26
CA CYS A 104 -3.33 4.57 -6.90
C CYS A 104 -3.29 5.42 -8.17
N GLY A 105 -4.42 6.03 -8.53
CA GLY A 105 -4.51 7.00 -9.61
C GLY A 105 -4.30 8.40 -9.07
N VAL A 106 -3.33 9.13 -9.60
CA VAL A 106 -3.08 10.54 -9.26
C VAL A 106 -3.26 11.38 -10.52
N VAL A 107 -4.26 12.25 -10.52
CA VAL A 107 -4.49 13.23 -11.60
C VAL A 107 -3.83 14.53 -11.18
N GLN A 108 -2.99 15.07 -12.06
CA GLN A 108 -2.19 16.28 -11.80
C GLN A 108 -2.56 17.39 -12.79
N ARG A 109 -2.16 18.64 -12.48
CA ARG A 109 -2.32 19.78 -13.41
C ARG A 109 -1.44 19.69 -14.65
#